data_AF-A0A9P7VPJ2-F1
#
_entry.id   AF-A0A9P7VPJ2-F1
#
_cell.length_a   1.000
_cell.length_b   1.000
_cell.length_c   1.000
_cell.angle_alpha   90.00
_cell.angle_beta   90.00
_cell.angle_gamma   90.00
#
_symmetry.space_group_name_H-M   'P 1'
#
loop_
_entity.id
_entity.type
_entity.pdbx_description
1 polymer ?
#
loop_
_entity_poly.entity_id
_entity_poly.type
_entity_poly.pdbx_seq_one_letter_code
_entity_poly.pdbx_strand_id
1 'polypeptide(L)'
;MSSSITELAEYQAKRKELISRDRSLRLDVLDQDNLSTLEIQADHLIRSIRAAEAESVWSVDYPSIPHPFPGMEFLTGRSIIVQTEIYKILCKMPKGALLHAHLDATVNASFLYDLGLQEPSMHVQVPKAINAQTLNTVLPKFKALPAELHNNEALSLTSPSYIPDSWLSLTQAGEQFDSESGGPDGFNQWVLGCLTINPAEAYGTYNTVTKVVIKVIGANSIEDGILYVEPRVNFWIKTMNVTHRELLMIFESILEETIVDLKARGREDEFVGAKLDWYFEDCIALKKEFPHLIVGFNLVGNENVLYPLSHYTEKLLNFRHMQKDASVDIPFILHARETLGDGSEADMNLYDTILLGTKRIGHG
;
A
#
# COMPACT_ATOMS: atom_id res chain seq x y z
N MET A 1 -20.71 53.76 28.60
CA MET A 1 -20.90 53.30 27.20
C MET A 1 -19.66 53.48 26.33
N SER A 2 -18.91 54.59 26.43
CA SER A 2 -17.68 54.80 25.63
C SER A 2 -16.55 53.78 25.89
N SER A 3 -16.31 53.34 27.13
CA SER A 3 -15.23 52.38 27.48
C SER A 3 -15.43 51.01 26.80
N SER A 4 -16.68 50.54 26.79
CA SER A 4 -17.05 49.22 26.24
C SER A 4 -16.93 49.16 24.70
N ILE A 5 -17.10 50.29 24.01
CA ILE A 5 -16.92 50.37 22.56
C ILE A 5 -15.42 50.29 22.21
N THR A 6 -14.57 50.96 22.99
CA THR A 6 -13.11 50.91 22.82
C THR A 6 -12.55 49.51 23.10
N GLU A 7 -13.01 48.87 24.19
CA GLU A 7 -12.63 47.50 24.53
C GLU A 7 -13.03 46.48 23.46
N LEU A 8 -14.22 46.62 22.86
CA LEU A 8 -14.66 45.76 21.76
C LEU A 8 -13.79 45.93 20.51
N ALA A 9 -13.43 47.17 20.15
CA ALA A 9 -12.56 47.44 19.01
C ALA A 9 -11.15 46.88 19.22
N GLU A 10 -10.58 47.03 20.42
CA GLU A 10 -9.29 46.44 20.79
C GLU A 10 -9.32 44.91 20.74
N TYR A 11 -10.38 44.29 21.27
CA TYR A 11 -10.55 42.84 21.20
C TYR A 11 -10.65 42.36 19.74
N GLN A 12 -11.42 43.04 18.89
CA GLN A 12 -11.55 42.70 17.48
C GLN A 12 -10.22 42.83 16.73
N ALA A 13 -9.42 43.86 17.04
CA ALA A 13 -8.08 44.03 16.50
C ALA A 13 -7.15 42.88 16.91
N LYS A 14 -7.08 42.55 18.21
CA LYS A 14 -6.29 41.42 18.72
C LYS A 14 -6.72 40.09 18.12
N ARG A 15 -8.04 39.86 17.97
CA ARG A 15 -8.58 38.65 17.34
C ARG A 15 -8.17 38.56 15.87
N LYS A 16 -8.25 39.66 15.13
CA LYS A 16 -7.83 39.72 13.72
C LYS A 16 -6.34 39.43 13.59
N GLU A 17 -5.52 40.02 14.45
CA GLU A 17 -4.07 39.79 14.50
C GLU A 17 -3.76 38.32 14.79
N LEU A 18 -4.40 37.72 15.80
CA LEU A 18 -4.22 36.32 16.15
C LEU A 18 -4.57 35.38 15.00
N ILE A 19 -5.72 35.60 14.33
CA ILE A 19 -6.14 34.82 13.16
C ILE A 19 -5.15 34.98 12.01
N SER A 20 -4.65 36.20 11.77
CA SER A 20 -3.68 36.45 10.71
C SER A 20 -2.36 35.72 10.98
N ARG A 21 -1.89 35.75 12.23
CA ARG A 21 -0.67 35.05 12.66
C ARG A 21 -0.82 33.54 12.51
N ASP A 22 -1.91 32.95 13.00
CA ASP A 22 -2.20 31.52 12.81
C ASP A 22 -2.18 31.14 11.33
N ARG A 23 -2.93 31.90 10.51
CA ARG A 23 -3.02 31.63 9.08
C ARG A 23 -1.66 31.73 8.39
N SER A 24 -0.81 32.69 8.77
CA SER A 24 0.52 32.88 8.18
C SER A 24 1.49 31.71 8.38
N LEU A 25 1.19 30.79 9.30
CA LEU A 25 2.01 29.60 9.57
C LEU A 25 1.55 28.35 8.82
N ARG A 26 0.44 28.43 8.08
CA ARG A 26 -0.11 27.27 7.38
C ARG A 26 0.69 26.98 6.10
N LEU A 27 0.68 25.71 5.71
CA LEU A 27 1.30 25.28 4.46
C LEU A 27 0.60 25.89 3.23
N ASP A 28 -0.70 26.17 3.33
CA ASP A 28 -1.54 26.71 2.25
C ASP A 28 -1.57 28.25 2.22
N VAL A 29 -0.61 28.93 2.86
CA VAL A 29 -0.48 30.39 2.75
C VAL A 29 -0.14 30.73 1.31
N LEU A 30 -1.14 31.24 0.61
CA LEU A 30 -0.96 31.79 -0.72
C LEU A 30 -0.25 33.14 -0.61
N ASP A 31 0.94 33.21 -1.18
CA ASP A 31 1.58 34.50 -1.47
C ASP A 31 0.82 35.15 -2.64
N GLN A 32 -0.15 35.99 -2.31
CA GLN A 32 -1.03 36.63 -3.29
C GLN A 32 -0.27 37.47 -4.31
N ASP A 33 0.92 37.96 -3.97
CA ASP A 33 1.76 38.74 -4.87
C ASP A 33 2.38 37.87 -5.98
N ASN A 34 2.39 36.55 -5.80
CA ASN A 34 2.93 35.57 -6.75
C ASN A 34 1.86 34.81 -7.54
N LEU A 35 0.57 35.07 -7.31
CA LEU A 35 -0.53 34.42 -8.04
C LEU A 35 -1.01 35.26 -9.22
N SER A 36 -1.26 34.61 -10.34
CA SER A 36 -1.97 35.21 -11.47
C SER A 36 -3.45 35.47 -11.13
N THR A 37 -4.06 36.40 -11.88
CA THR A 37 -5.50 36.68 -11.75
C THR A 37 -6.37 35.42 -11.95
N LEU A 38 -5.96 34.50 -12.82
CA LEU A 38 -6.68 33.25 -13.07
C LEU A 38 -6.57 32.30 -11.87
N GLU A 39 -5.41 32.18 -11.24
CA GLU A 39 -5.22 31.35 -10.04
C GLU A 39 -6.05 31.86 -8.87
N ILE A 40 -6.12 33.19 -8.69
CA ILE A 40 -6.98 33.82 -7.68
C ILE A 40 -8.46 33.50 -7.95
N GLN A 41 -8.91 33.61 -9.21
CA GLN A 41 -10.27 33.26 -9.59
C GLN A 41 -10.57 31.76 -9.37
N ALA A 42 -9.61 30.89 -9.70
CA ALA A 42 -9.73 29.45 -9.49
C ALA A 42 -9.81 29.08 -8.00
N ASP A 43 -8.98 29.68 -7.13
CA ASP A 43 -9.06 29.50 -5.67
C ASP A 43 -10.43 29.93 -5.12
N HIS A 44 -10.93 31.11 -5.53
CA HIS A 44 -12.27 31.56 -5.15
C HIS A 44 -13.37 30.60 -5.60
N LEU A 45 -13.29 30.09 -6.83
CA LEU A 45 -14.26 29.13 -7.36
C LEU A 45 -14.23 27.82 -6.55
N ILE A 46 -13.06 27.24 -6.33
CA ILE A 46 -12.90 26.00 -5.56
C ILE A 46 -13.43 26.17 -4.13
N ARG A 47 -13.15 27.32 -3.47
CA ARG A 47 -13.69 27.63 -2.14
C ARG A 47 -15.21 27.72 -2.14
N SER A 48 -15.80 28.31 -3.18
CA SER A 48 -17.26 28.43 -3.29
C SER A 48 -17.94 27.07 -3.50
N ILE A 49 -17.34 26.20 -4.33
CA ILE A 49 -17.80 24.82 -4.51
C ILE A 49 -17.71 24.06 -3.19
N ARG A 50 -16.59 24.19 -2.46
CA ARG A 50 -16.41 23.54 -1.15
C ARG A 50 -17.45 23.97 -0.12
N ALA A 51 -17.79 25.26 -0.09
CA ALA A 51 -18.82 25.77 0.81
C ALA A 51 -20.21 25.23 0.44
N ALA A 52 -20.53 25.20 -0.86
CA ALA A 52 -21.79 24.62 -1.34
C ALA A 52 -21.90 23.13 -1.03
N GLU A 53 -20.86 22.34 -1.29
CA GLU A 53 -20.84 20.90 -1.00
C GLU A 53 -20.89 20.60 0.49
N ALA A 54 -20.31 21.44 1.35
CA ALA A 54 -20.42 21.30 2.81
C ALA A 54 -21.89 21.26 3.26
N GLU A 55 -22.75 22.07 2.64
CA GLU A 55 -24.18 22.10 2.93
C GLU A 55 -24.95 21.01 2.16
N SER A 56 -24.70 20.88 0.86
CA SER A 56 -25.54 20.04 -0.01
C SER A 56 -25.18 18.55 -0.04
N VAL A 57 -23.93 18.21 0.29
CA VAL A 57 -23.41 16.84 0.26
C VAL A 57 -23.12 16.37 1.69
N TRP A 58 -22.36 17.15 2.44
CA TRP A 58 -21.82 16.72 3.73
C TRP A 58 -22.75 17.00 4.92
N SER A 59 -23.84 17.74 4.74
CA SER A 59 -24.84 17.98 5.80
C SER A 59 -26.17 17.25 5.55
N VAL A 60 -26.18 16.26 4.66
CA VAL A 60 -27.37 15.50 4.26
C VAL A 60 -27.16 14.01 4.57
N ASP A 61 -28.17 13.36 5.15
CA ASP A 61 -28.11 11.92 5.41
C ASP A 61 -28.36 11.10 4.15
N TYR A 62 -27.62 10.00 4.00
CA TYR A 62 -27.81 9.00 2.94
C TYR A 62 -28.34 7.69 3.54
N PRO A 63 -29.07 6.86 2.76
CA PRO A 63 -29.71 5.64 3.29
C PRO A 63 -28.80 4.69 4.06
N SER A 64 -27.51 4.62 3.70
CA SER A 64 -26.52 3.75 4.35
C SER A 64 -25.41 4.52 5.08
N ILE A 65 -25.48 5.85 5.09
CA ILE A 65 -24.43 6.73 5.63
C ILE A 65 -25.12 7.92 6.34
N PRO A 66 -25.54 7.74 7.60
CA PRO A 66 -26.03 8.85 8.40
C PRO A 66 -24.86 9.76 8.79
N HIS A 67 -25.12 11.07 8.83
CA HIS A 67 -24.18 12.10 9.27
C HIS A 67 -22.81 12.04 8.56
N PRO A 68 -22.79 12.08 7.22
CA PRO A 68 -21.53 12.06 6.49
C PRO A 68 -20.68 13.28 6.85
N PHE A 69 -19.36 13.15 6.80
CA PHE A 69 -18.46 14.28 6.99
C PHE A 69 -17.18 14.10 6.18
N PRO A 70 -16.53 15.20 5.76
CA PRO A 70 -15.24 15.12 5.10
C PRO A 70 -14.21 14.49 6.04
N GLY A 71 -13.58 13.40 5.60
CA GLY A 71 -12.58 12.67 6.40
C GLY A 71 -13.14 11.49 7.21
N MET A 72 -14.40 11.11 7.02
CA MET A 72 -14.91 9.83 7.51
C MET A 72 -14.21 8.63 6.85
N GLU A 73 -14.48 7.42 7.33
CA GLU A 73 -13.86 6.19 6.85
C GLU A 73 -14.01 6.06 5.33
N PHE A 74 -12.88 5.95 4.63
CA PHE A 74 -12.85 6.07 3.17
C PHE A 74 -13.77 5.06 2.48
N LEU A 75 -13.77 3.79 2.90
CA LEU A 75 -14.58 2.77 2.25
C LEU A 75 -16.09 3.03 2.39
N THR A 76 -16.51 3.68 3.47
CA THR A 76 -17.89 4.15 3.66
C THR A 76 -18.16 5.40 2.83
N GLY A 77 -17.29 6.41 2.92
CA GLY A 77 -17.48 7.71 2.27
C GLY A 77 -17.21 7.72 0.76
N ARG A 78 -16.55 6.70 0.20
CA ARG A 78 -16.10 6.67 -1.21
C ARG A 78 -17.24 6.95 -2.18
N SER A 79 -18.41 6.33 -1.97
CA SER A 79 -19.57 6.49 -2.85
C SER A 79 -20.04 7.94 -2.92
N ILE A 80 -19.89 8.71 -1.84
CA ILE A 80 -20.19 10.15 -1.78
C ILE A 80 -19.05 10.95 -2.44
N ILE A 81 -17.80 10.68 -2.05
CA ILE A 81 -16.60 11.43 -2.51
C ILE A 81 -16.55 11.49 -4.04
N VAL A 82 -16.70 10.36 -4.72
CA VAL A 82 -16.54 10.28 -6.19
C VAL A 82 -17.59 11.07 -6.98
N GLN A 83 -18.70 11.45 -6.34
CA GLN A 83 -19.77 12.23 -6.95
C GLN A 83 -19.54 13.75 -6.84
N THR A 84 -18.67 14.19 -5.93
CA THR A 84 -18.39 15.61 -5.67
C THR A 84 -17.73 16.30 -6.87
N GLU A 85 -18.04 17.57 -7.08
CA GLU A 85 -17.37 18.42 -8.06
C GLU A 85 -15.92 18.67 -7.68
N ILE A 86 -15.62 18.79 -6.37
CA ILE A 86 -14.22 18.87 -5.90
C ILE A 86 -13.43 17.65 -6.35
N TYR A 87 -13.94 16.43 -6.16
CA TYR A 87 -13.25 15.22 -6.61
C TYR A 87 -13.00 15.24 -8.12
N LYS A 88 -14.01 15.60 -8.93
CA LYS A 88 -13.87 15.70 -10.39
C LYS A 88 -12.83 16.73 -10.82
N ILE A 89 -12.71 17.85 -10.10
CA ILE A 89 -11.66 18.85 -10.32
C ILE A 89 -10.29 18.26 -9.94
N LEU A 90 -10.17 17.64 -8.77
CA LEU A 90 -8.93 17.05 -8.30
C LEU A 90 -8.44 15.91 -9.19
N CYS A 91 -9.32 15.13 -9.83
CA CYS A 91 -8.93 14.14 -10.83
C CYS A 91 -8.18 14.78 -12.02
N LYS A 92 -8.55 15.99 -12.43
CA LYS A 92 -7.93 16.73 -13.54
C LYS A 92 -6.69 17.51 -13.11
N MET A 93 -6.46 17.69 -11.81
CA MET A 93 -5.34 18.47 -11.28
C MET A 93 -4.02 17.72 -11.52
N PRO A 94 -2.98 18.38 -12.08
CA PRO A 94 -1.64 17.82 -12.13
C PRO A 94 -1.09 17.74 -10.70
N LYS A 95 -0.97 16.52 -10.18
CA LYS A 95 -0.62 16.27 -8.76
C LYS A 95 0.89 16.25 -8.51
N GLY A 96 1.71 16.42 -9.55
CA GLY A 96 3.15 16.35 -9.44
C GLY A 96 3.61 14.90 -9.31
N ALA A 97 4.05 14.49 -8.13
CA ALA A 97 4.70 13.19 -7.92
C ALA A 97 4.07 12.34 -6.81
N LEU A 98 3.98 11.03 -7.04
CA LEU A 98 3.64 10.03 -6.02
C LEU A 98 4.93 9.47 -5.42
N LEU A 99 5.34 10.01 -4.27
CA LEU A 99 6.64 9.74 -3.64
C LEU A 99 6.60 8.69 -2.51
N HIS A 100 5.40 8.19 -2.18
CA HIS A 100 5.19 7.14 -1.22
C HIS A 100 4.09 6.23 -1.72
N ALA A 101 4.48 5.09 -2.30
CA ALA A 101 3.56 4.03 -2.69
C ALA A 101 4.28 2.70 -2.55
N HIS A 102 3.56 1.67 -2.11
CA HIS A 102 4.06 0.29 -2.18
C HIS A 102 3.62 -0.29 -3.50
N LEU A 103 4.56 -0.91 -4.22
CA LEU A 103 4.33 -1.36 -5.58
C LEU A 103 3.07 -2.24 -5.61
N ASP A 104 3.06 -3.37 -4.91
CA ASP A 104 1.92 -4.29 -4.81
C ASP A 104 0.52 -3.66 -4.60
N ALA A 105 0.43 -2.52 -3.91
CA ALA A 105 -0.84 -1.86 -3.59
C ALA A 105 -1.32 -0.80 -4.61
N THR A 106 -0.71 -0.70 -5.79
CA THR A 106 -1.00 0.37 -6.76
C THR A 106 -1.72 -0.10 -8.02
N VAL A 107 -2.25 -1.32 -8.02
CA VAL A 107 -3.10 -1.83 -9.10
C VAL A 107 -4.49 -2.20 -8.63
N ASN A 108 -5.45 -1.90 -9.50
CA ASN A 108 -6.83 -2.29 -9.31
C ASN A 108 -6.95 -3.82 -9.36
N ALA A 109 -7.45 -4.42 -8.28
CA ALA A 109 -7.65 -5.85 -8.15
C ALA A 109 -8.52 -6.44 -9.27
N SER A 110 -9.56 -5.73 -9.73
CA SER A 110 -10.41 -6.20 -10.84
C SER A 110 -9.63 -6.35 -12.14
N PHE A 111 -8.80 -5.36 -12.47
CA PHE A 111 -7.93 -5.45 -13.64
C PHE A 111 -6.95 -6.63 -13.54
N LEU A 112 -6.34 -6.82 -12.36
CA LEU A 112 -5.42 -7.94 -12.12
C LEU A 112 -6.13 -9.29 -12.28
N TYR A 113 -7.34 -9.39 -11.75
CA TYR A 113 -8.19 -10.57 -11.85
C TYR A 113 -8.58 -10.86 -13.31
N ASP A 114 -9.05 -9.85 -14.05
CA ASP A 114 -9.43 -9.96 -15.46
C ASP A 114 -8.24 -10.39 -16.34
N LEU A 115 -7.03 -9.91 -16.03
CA LEU A 115 -5.81 -10.36 -16.70
C LEU A 115 -5.47 -11.81 -16.33
N GLY A 116 -5.69 -12.19 -15.07
CA GLY A 116 -5.52 -13.57 -14.62
C GLY A 116 -6.44 -14.54 -15.34
N LEU A 117 -7.70 -14.16 -15.57
CA LEU A 117 -8.68 -14.97 -16.33
C LEU A 117 -8.28 -15.19 -17.80
N GLN A 118 -7.50 -14.27 -18.37
CA GLN A 118 -6.99 -14.37 -19.74
C GLN A 118 -5.73 -15.23 -19.86
N GLU A 119 -5.06 -15.55 -18.75
CA GLU A 119 -3.83 -16.32 -18.73
C GLU A 119 -4.12 -17.81 -18.47
N PRO A 120 -3.99 -18.70 -19.48
CA PRO A 120 -4.31 -20.13 -19.32
C PRO A 120 -3.46 -20.83 -18.26
N SER A 121 -2.27 -20.29 -17.97
CA SER A 121 -1.39 -20.83 -16.95
C SER A 121 -1.84 -20.46 -15.53
N MET A 122 -2.81 -19.56 -15.34
CA MET A 122 -3.21 -19.08 -14.03
C MET A 122 -4.13 -20.07 -13.33
N HIS A 123 -3.73 -20.46 -12.12
CA HIS A 123 -4.45 -21.42 -11.29
C HIS A 123 -4.76 -20.83 -9.92
N VAL A 124 -5.81 -21.36 -9.31
CA VAL A 124 -6.25 -21.06 -7.95
C VAL A 124 -6.31 -22.35 -7.13
N GLN A 125 -5.92 -22.27 -5.85
CA GLN A 125 -6.16 -23.32 -4.88
C GLN A 125 -6.72 -22.73 -3.59
N VAL A 126 -7.36 -23.58 -2.82
CA VAL A 126 -7.82 -23.29 -1.46
C VAL A 126 -7.44 -24.41 -0.49
N PRO A 127 -7.14 -24.10 0.77
CA PRO A 127 -6.80 -25.12 1.79
C PRO A 127 -7.99 -26.00 2.18
N LYS A 128 -9.23 -25.61 1.87
CA LYS A 128 -10.47 -26.35 2.15
C LYS A 128 -11.53 -26.02 1.11
N ALA A 129 -12.42 -26.96 0.82
CA ALA A 129 -13.54 -26.75 -0.10
C ALA A 129 -14.40 -25.54 0.33
N ILE A 130 -14.90 -24.80 -0.67
CA ILE A 130 -15.72 -23.61 -0.47
C ILE A 130 -17.19 -23.99 -0.31
N ASN A 131 -17.83 -23.44 0.71
CA ASN A 131 -19.26 -23.56 0.98
C ASN A 131 -19.70 -22.38 1.87
N ALA A 132 -20.99 -22.35 2.24
CA ALA A 132 -21.56 -21.29 3.06
C ALA A 132 -20.83 -21.03 4.40
N GLN A 133 -20.14 -22.02 4.97
CA GLN A 133 -19.38 -21.87 6.22
C GLN A 133 -17.94 -21.40 5.99
N THR A 134 -17.33 -21.76 4.86
CA THR A 134 -15.91 -21.49 4.59
C THR A 134 -15.66 -20.26 3.71
N LEU A 135 -16.64 -19.81 2.94
CA LEU A 135 -16.52 -18.72 1.96
C LEU A 135 -15.86 -17.45 2.54
N ASN A 136 -16.22 -17.07 3.76
CA ASN A 136 -15.72 -15.85 4.41
C ASN A 136 -14.43 -16.04 5.23
N THR A 137 -13.87 -17.25 5.27
CA THR A 137 -12.70 -17.58 6.12
C THR A 137 -11.54 -18.19 5.35
N VAL A 138 -11.82 -18.74 4.17
CA VAL A 138 -10.81 -19.36 3.31
C VAL A 138 -10.29 -18.34 2.32
N LEU A 139 -8.97 -18.16 2.30
CA LEU A 139 -8.30 -17.31 1.34
C LEU A 139 -7.75 -18.13 0.17
N PRO A 140 -7.98 -17.69 -1.08
CA PRO A 140 -7.40 -18.32 -2.25
C PRO A 140 -5.89 -18.05 -2.35
N LYS A 141 -5.16 -19.00 -2.92
CA LYS A 141 -3.79 -18.80 -3.41
C LYS A 141 -3.80 -18.89 -4.92
N PHE A 142 -3.03 -18.02 -5.58
CA PHE A 142 -2.91 -17.99 -7.03
C PHE A 142 -1.49 -18.33 -7.46
N LYS A 143 -1.36 -19.08 -8.56
CA LYS A 143 -0.06 -19.43 -9.13
C LYS A 143 -0.16 -19.69 -10.63
N ALA A 144 0.80 -19.17 -11.38
CA ALA A 144 1.01 -19.58 -12.75
C ALA A 144 1.73 -20.95 -12.78
N LEU A 145 1.12 -21.96 -13.41
CA LEU A 145 1.67 -23.31 -13.53
C LEU A 145 2.10 -23.61 -14.97
N PRO A 146 3.25 -24.29 -15.17
CA PRO A 146 3.61 -24.89 -16.45
C PRO A 146 2.54 -25.87 -16.94
N ALA A 147 2.38 -26.01 -18.26
CA ALA A 147 1.37 -26.85 -18.89
C ALA A 147 1.38 -28.32 -18.41
N GLU A 148 2.56 -28.85 -18.05
CA GLU A 148 2.74 -30.21 -17.55
C GLU A 148 2.08 -30.46 -16.19
N LEU A 149 1.86 -29.39 -15.41
CA LEU A 149 1.28 -29.45 -14.07
C LEU A 149 -0.20 -29.05 -14.06
N HIS A 150 -0.81 -28.84 -15.22
CA HIS A 150 -2.22 -28.51 -15.34
C HIS A 150 -3.06 -29.74 -14.99
N ASN A 151 -3.80 -29.66 -13.89
CA ASN A 151 -4.74 -30.71 -13.50
C ASN A 151 -6.12 -30.42 -14.10
N ASN A 152 -6.42 -31.04 -15.24
CA ASN A 152 -7.71 -30.89 -15.92
C ASN A 152 -8.82 -31.78 -15.35
N GLU A 153 -8.51 -32.64 -14.36
CA GLU A 153 -9.47 -33.55 -13.73
C GLU A 153 -9.97 -33.03 -12.38
N ALA A 154 -9.40 -31.92 -11.89
CA ALA A 154 -9.76 -31.34 -10.61
C ALA A 154 -11.23 -30.85 -10.62
N LEU A 155 -11.98 -31.32 -9.61
CA LEU A 155 -13.37 -30.94 -9.39
C LEU A 155 -13.45 -29.52 -8.81
N SER A 156 -14.54 -28.81 -9.14
CA SER A 156 -14.89 -27.47 -8.62
C SER A 156 -14.47 -27.22 -7.17
N LEU A 157 -14.05 -25.99 -6.86
CA LEU A 157 -13.67 -25.57 -5.51
C LEU A 157 -14.80 -25.75 -4.48
N THR A 158 -16.05 -25.80 -4.91
CA THR A 158 -17.22 -26.03 -4.05
C THR A 158 -17.65 -27.49 -3.97
N SER A 159 -16.98 -28.38 -4.69
CA SER A 159 -17.27 -29.81 -4.65
C SER A 159 -16.94 -30.39 -3.27
N PRO A 160 -17.82 -31.22 -2.68
CA PRO A 160 -17.50 -31.99 -1.46
C PRO A 160 -16.31 -32.94 -1.64
N SER A 161 -15.97 -33.28 -2.88
CA SER A 161 -14.82 -34.11 -3.25
C SER A 161 -13.59 -33.30 -3.67
N TYR A 162 -13.60 -31.97 -3.52
CA TYR A 162 -12.42 -31.15 -3.73
C TYR A 162 -11.28 -31.59 -2.81
N ILE A 163 -10.09 -31.77 -3.38
CA ILE A 163 -8.88 -32.13 -2.63
C ILE A 163 -8.20 -30.84 -2.15
N PRO A 164 -8.02 -30.63 -0.84
CA PRO A 164 -7.29 -29.49 -0.29
C PRO A 164 -5.97 -29.19 -0.99
N ASP A 165 -5.69 -27.91 -1.23
CA ASP A 165 -4.47 -27.40 -1.87
C ASP A 165 -4.21 -27.98 -3.28
N SER A 166 -5.23 -28.51 -3.96
CA SER A 166 -5.13 -28.85 -5.37
C SER A 166 -5.35 -27.62 -6.24
N TRP A 167 -4.55 -27.50 -7.31
CA TRP A 167 -4.62 -26.38 -8.24
C TRP A 167 -5.69 -26.63 -9.30
N LEU A 168 -6.58 -25.66 -9.49
CA LEU A 168 -7.54 -25.59 -10.58
C LEU A 168 -7.21 -24.42 -11.49
N SER A 169 -7.49 -24.56 -12.78
CA SER A 169 -7.50 -23.40 -13.68
C SER A 169 -8.42 -22.32 -13.11
N LEU A 170 -7.96 -21.07 -13.08
CA LEU A 170 -8.72 -19.94 -12.54
C LEU A 170 -10.06 -19.78 -13.26
N THR A 171 -10.07 -19.93 -14.59
CA THR A 171 -11.28 -19.82 -15.42
C THR A 171 -12.25 -20.95 -15.12
N GLN A 172 -11.77 -22.20 -15.08
CA GLN A 172 -12.64 -23.36 -14.78
C GLN A 172 -13.21 -23.30 -13.36
N ALA A 173 -12.41 -22.85 -12.38
CA ALA A 173 -12.86 -22.68 -11.00
C ALA A 173 -14.03 -21.69 -10.89
N GLY A 174 -14.01 -20.61 -11.69
CA GLY A 174 -15.12 -19.66 -11.76
C GLY A 174 -16.36 -20.21 -12.49
N GLU A 175 -16.17 -20.85 -13.63
CA GLU A 175 -17.27 -21.43 -14.42
C GLU A 175 -18.04 -22.52 -13.67
N GLN A 176 -17.32 -23.32 -12.87
CA GLN A 176 -17.89 -24.45 -12.13
C GLN A 176 -18.26 -24.12 -10.69
N PHE A 177 -18.17 -22.85 -10.28
CA PHE A 177 -18.56 -22.43 -8.94
C PHE A 177 -20.06 -22.67 -8.75
N ASP A 178 -20.44 -23.29 -7.63
CA ASP A 178 -21.83 -23.70 -7.44
C ASP A 178 -22.79 -22.52 -7.31
N SER A 179 -24.05 -22.73 -7.71
CA SER A 179 -25.08 -21.70 -7.63
C SER A 179 -25.44 -21.33 -6.20
N GLU A 180 -25.28 -22.25 -5.25
CA GLU A 180 -25.57 -22.02 -3.82
C GLU A 180 -24.57 -21.05 -3.18
N SER A 181 -23.32 -21.01 -3.66
CA SER A 181 -22.31 -20.02 -3.25
C SER A 181 -22.26 -18.79 -4.17
N GLY A 182 -23.24 -18.64 -5.07
CA GLY A 182 -23.41 -17.46 -5.93
C GLY A 182 -22.98 -17.63 -7.39
N GLY A 183 -22.57 -18.82 -7.81
CA GLY A 183 -22.19 -19.12 -9.20
C GLY A 183 -20.95 -18.36 -9.66
N PRO A 184 -20.74 -18.22 -10.99
CA PRO A 184 -19.59 -17.50 -11.52
C PRO A 184 -19.48 -16.05 -11.02
N ASP A 185 -20.60 -15.34 -10.88
CA ASP A 185 -20.59 -13.98 -10.34
C ASP A 185 -20.18 -13.95 -8.86
N GLY A 186 -20.66 -14.92 -8.07
CA GLY A 186 -20.26 -15.11 -6.68
C GLY A 186 -18.76 -15.42 -6.53
N PHE A 187 -18.20 -16.24 -7.41
CA PHE A 187 -16.76 -16.50 -7.46
C PHE A 187 -15.96 -15.22 -7.73
N ASN A 188 -16.38 -14.43 -8.72
CA ASN A 188 -15.73 -13.16 -9.06
C ASN A 188 -15.74 -12.21 -7.86
N GLN A 189 -16.90 -12.06 -7.20
CA GLN A 189 -17.04 -11.21 -6.01
C GLN A 189 -16.18 -11.71 -4.85
N TRP A 190 -16.14 -13.02 -4.61
CA TRP A 190 -15.32 -13.62 -3.56
C TRP A 190 -13.83 -13.39 -3.79
N VAL A 191 -13.32 -13.66 -4.99
CA VAL A 191 -11.90 -13.43 -5.33
C VAL A 191 -11.53 -11.96 -5.20
N LEU A 192 -12.35 -11.04 -5.74
CA LEU A 192 -12.10 -9.61 -5.61
C LEU A 192 -12.18 -9.13 -4.17
N GLY A 193 -13.11 -9.70 -3.38
CA GLY A 193 -13.19 -9.51 -1.94
C GLY A 193 -11.89 -9.87 -1.25
N CYS A 194 -11.31 -11.05 -1.54
CA CYS A 194 -10.04 -11.48 -0.96
C CYS A 194 -8.81 -10.65 -1.41
N LEU A 195 -8.88 -10.00 -2.58
CA LEU A 195 -7.81 -9.16 -3.12
C LEU A 195 -7.90 -7.69 -2.70
N THR A 196 -8.98 -7.31 -2.00
CA THR A 196 -9.23 -5.93 -1.60
C THR A 196 -9.49 -5.82 -0.11
N ILE A 197 -9.20 -4.65 0.45
CA ILE A 197 -9.51 -4.35 1.85
C ILE A 197 -11.00 -4.01 1.93
N ASN A 198 -11.80 -4.88 2.55
CA ASN A 198 -13.22 -4.61 2.77
C ASN A 198 -13.45 -3.90 4.11
N PRO A 199 -14.51 -3.07 4.28
CA PRO A 199 -14.78 -2.38 5.54
C PRO A 199 -14.84 -3.31 6.77
N ALA A 200 -15.33 -4.54 6.59
CA ALA A 200 -15.41 -5.54 7.66
C ALA A 200 -14.03 -6.14 8.04
N GLU A 201 -13.11 -6.19 7.10
CA GLU A 201 -11.77 -6.77 7.23
C GLU A 201 -10.70 -5.70 7.49
N ALA A 202 -10.96 -4.42 7.14
CA ALA A 202 -10.07 -3.26 7.29
C ALA A 202 -9.58 -3.05 8.73
N TYR A 203 -10.30 -3.67 9.68
CA TYR A 203 -10.00 -3.67 11.10
C TYR A 203 -9.30 -4.97 11.56
N GLY A 204 -8.72 -5.76 10.66
CA GLY A 204 -8.07 -7.05 10.98
C GLY A 204 -7.27 -7.75 9.87
N THR A 205 -6.13 -7.17 9.44
CA THR A 205 -4.96 -7.77 8.71
C THR A 205 -5.07 -8.20 7.23
N TYR A 206 -3.98 -8.04 6.44
CA TYR A 206 -3.90 -8.36 4.98
C TYR A 206 -2.50 -8.72 4.44
N ASN A 207 -2.44 -9.37 3.25
CA ASN A 207 -1.23 -9.40 2.40
C ASN A 207 -1.41 -9.77 0.87
N THR A 208 -0.57 -9.13 0.04
CA THR A 208 0.07 -9.46 -1.29
C THR A 208 -0.69 -9.55 -2.62
N VAL A 209 -0.10 -8.97 -3.72
CA VAL A 209 0.35 -9.59 -5.02
C VAL A 209 1.32 -8.65 -5.80
N THR A 210 2.34 -9.14 -6.54
CA THR A 210 3.23 -8.30 -7.41
C THR A 210 3.67 -8.95 -8.73
N LYS A 211 3.39 -8.27 -9.86
CA LYS A 211 4.19 -8.18 -11.12
C LYS A 211 3.46 -7.41 -12.23
N VAL A 212 2.15 -7.60 -12.36
CA VAL A 212 1.24 -6.79 -13.22
C VAL A 212 1.24 -5.32 -12.80
N VAL A 213 1.61 -5.10 -11.55
CA VAL A 213 1.55 -3.81 -10.88
C VAL A 213 2.36 -2.72 -11.58
N ILE A 214 3.61 -3.00 -11.93
CA ILE A 214 4.55 -1.99 -12.47
C ILE A 214 4.03 -1.37 -13.76
N LYS A 215 3.46 -2.18 -14.67
CA LYS A 215 3.02 -1.71 -16.00
C LYS A 215 1.76 -0.84 -15.92
N VAL A 216 0.90 -1.12 -14.94
CA VAL A 216 -0.40 -0.45 -14.77
C VAL A 216 -0.26 0.83 -13.92
N ILE A 217 0.68 0.89 -12.96
CA ILE A 217 1.03 2.15 -12.29
C ILE A 217 1.34 3.22 -13.32
N GLY A 218 2.19 2.91 -14.31
CA GLY A 218 2.55 3.87 -15.33
C GLY A 218 1.34 4.40 -16.10
N ALA A 219 0.40 3.52 -16.46
CA ALA A 219 -0.81 3.90 -17.20
C ALA A 219 -1.81 4.69 -16.34
N ASN A 220 -2.18 4.17 -15.16
CA ASN A 220 -3.16 4.82 -14.27
C ASN A 220 -2.62 6.12 -13.66
N SER A 221 -1.32 6.18 -13.34
CA SER A 221 -0.70 7.40 -12.81
C SER A 221 -0.81 8.55 -13.81
N ILE A 222 -0.63 8.28 -15.12
CA ILE A 222 -0.78 9.29 -16.17
C ILE A 222 -2.23 9.77 -16.26
N GLU A 223 -3.20 8.86 -16.24
CA GLU A 223 -4.64 9.20 -16.27
C GLU A 223 -5.06 10.01 -15.04
N ASP A 224 -4.46 9.75 -13.87
CA ASP A 224 -4.68 10.50 -12.63
C ASP A 224 -3.86 11.80 -12.56
N GLY A 225 -3.09 12.17 -13.59
CA GLY A 225 -2.29 13.40 -13.62
C GLY A 225 -1.07 13.39 -12.70
N ILE A 226 -0.57 12.20 -12.36
CA ILE A 226 0.71 11.97 -11.68
C ILE A 226 1.82 11.93 -12.74
N LEU A 227 2.81 12.79 -12.58
CA LEU A 227 3.89 13.01 -13.55
C LEU A 227 5.14 12.17 -13.25
N TYR A 228 5.26 11.67 -12.01
CA TYR A 228 6.42 10.93 -11.53
C TYR A 228 6.03 10.00 -10.36
N VAL A 229 6.62 8.80 -10.28
CA VAL A 229 6.30 7.80 -9.24
C VAL A 229 7.57 7.18 -8.69
N GLU A 230 7.68 7.08 -7.36
CA GLU A 230 8.73 6.34 -6.66
C GLU A 230 8.11 5.19 -5.86
N PRO A 231 7.87 4.02 -6.48
CA PRO A 231 7.29 2.89 -5.78
C PRO A 231 8.34 2.18 -4.91
N ARG A 232 7.93 1.78 -3.71
CA ARG A 232 8.68 0.92 -2.80
C ARG A 232 8.51 -0.52 -3.26
N VAL A 233 9.61 -1.16 -3.62
CA VAL A 233 9.63 -2.56 -4.05
C VAL A 233 10.31 -3.36 -2.95
N ASN A 234 9.54 -4.26 -2.33
CA ASN A 234 10.08 -5.12 -1.29
C ASN A 234 10.95 -6.21 -1.90
N PHE A 235 12.04 -6.56 -1.22
CA PHE A 235 12.95 -7.63 -1.61
C PHE A 235 12.43 -9.05 -1.22
N TRP A 236 11.10 -9.26 -1.21
CA TRP A 236 10.53 -10.60 -0.94
C TRP A 236 10.60 -11.49 -2.19
N ILE A 237 10.87 -12.78 -1.99
CA ILE A 237 11.48 -13.71 -2.96
C ILE A 237 10.47 -14.55 -3.79
N LYS A 238 10.85 -14.93 -5.03
CA LYS A 238 10.37 -16.02 -5.95
C LYS A 238 8.90 -16.10 -6.43
N THR A 239 8.65 -15.63 -7.65
CA THR A 239 7.72 -16.28 -8.61
C THR A 239 8.22 -16.13 -10.06
N MET A 240 8.84 -17.18 -10.65
CA MET A 240 9.35 -17.37 -12.07
C MET A 240 10.89 -17.58 -12.32
N ASN A 241 11.26 -18.40 -13.31
CA ASN A 241 12.64 -18.67 -13.79
C ASN A 241 13.30 -17.44 -14.43
N VAL A 242 14.08 -16.66 -13.66
CA VAL A 242 15.06 -15.65 -14.12
C VAL A 242 16.01 -15.26 -12.98
N THR A 243 17.30 -15.10 -13.25
CA THR A 243 18.31 -14.21 -12.60
C THR A 243 17.96 -13.59 -11.22
N HIS A 244 18.79 -13.78 -10.18
CA HIS A 244 18.59 -13.45 -8.73
C HIS A 244 17.31 -14.00 -8.09
N ARG A 245 16.23 -14.13 -8.86
CA ARG A 245 15.00 -14.84 -8.55
C ARG A 245 15.13 -16.36 -8.72
N GLU A 246 15.95 -16.83 -9.66
CA GLU A 246 16.31 -18.25 -9.82
C GLU A 246 17.17 -18.76 -8.65
N LEU A 247 18.07 -17.89 -8.17
CA LEU A 247 19.10 -18.22 -7.18
C LEU A 247 18.52 -18.51 -5.80
N LEU A 248 17.52 -17.74 -5.37
CA LEU A 248 16.84 -18.01 -4.12
C LEU A 248 16.05 -19.33 -4.20
N MET A 249 15.70 -19.75 -5.43
CA MET A 249 14.91 -20.96 -5.80
C MET A 249 15.60 -22.26 -5.47
N ILE A 250 16.93 -22.25 -5.54
CA ILE A 250 17.79 -23.36 -5.11
C ILE A 250 18.17 -23.20 -3.63
N PHE A 251 18.29 -21.95 -3.13
CA PHE A 251 18.71 -21.67 -1.76
C PHE A 251 17.69 -22.12 -0.69
N GLU A 252 16.39 -21.93 -0.90
CA GLU A 252 15.33 -22.41 0.02
C GLU A 252 15.19 -23.94 0.04
N SER A 253 15.40 -24.63 -1.10
CA SER A 253 15.30 -26.10 -1.16
C SER A 253 16.45 -26.79 -0.41
N ILE A 254 17.66 -26.21 -0.44
CA ILE A 254 18.84 -26.63 0.34
C ILE A 254 18.65 -26.32 1.83
N LEU A 255 17.95 -25.23 2.18
CA LEU A 255 17.67 -24.84 3.56
C LEU A 255 16.68 -25.79 4.24
N GLU A 256 15.57 -26.16 3.58
CA GLU A 256 14.54 -27.02 4.18
C GLU A 256 14.99 -28.48 4.30
N GLU A 257 15.74 -29.03 3.33
CA GLU A 257 16.38 -30.36 3.48
C GLU A 257 17.40 -30.37 4.64
N THR A 258 18.19 -29.31 4.78
CA THR A 258 19.19 -29.16 5.85
C THR A 258 18.51 -29.05 7.23
N ILE A 259 17.39 -28.34 7.35
CA ILE A 259 16.65 -28.19 8.63
C ILE A 259 15.98 -29.51 9.05
N VAL A 260 15.45 -30.29 8.09
CA VAL A 260 14.83 -31.60 8.38
C VAL A 260 15.89 -32.68 8.69
N ASP A 261 17.02 -32.70 7.97
CA ASP A 261 18.14 -33.62 8.20
C ASP A 261 18.93 -33.30 9.49
N LEU A 262 19.01 -32.02 9.89
CA LEU A 262 19.56 -31.59 11.18
C LEU A 262 18.63 -31.91 12.35
N LYS A 263 17.30 -31.72 12.20
CA LYS A 263 16.31 -32.17 13.22
C LYS A 263 16.28 -33.68 13.39
N ALA A 264 16.48 -34.46 12.33
CA ALA A 264 16.55 -35.91 12.40
C ALA A 264 17.84 -36.44 13.07
N ARG A 265 18.90 -35.61 13.17
CA ARG A 265 20.22 -35.93 13.75
C ARG A 265 20.51 -35.25 15.10
N GLY A 266 19.53 -34.51 15.66
CA GLY A 266 19.65 -33.80 16.95
C GLY A 266 20.61 -32.61 16.94
N ARG A 267 20.64 -31.83 15.85
CA ARG A 267 21.56 -30.69 15.62
C ARG A 267 20.81 -29.39 15.29
N GLU A 268 19.63 -29.18 15.88
CA GLU A 268 18.75 -28.02 15.61
C GLU A 268 19.33 -26.63 15.94
N ASP A 269 20.46 -26.53 16.65
CA ASP A 269 21.06 -25.27 17.10
C ASP A 269 22.03 -24.64 16.08
N GLU A 270 22.23 -25.29 14.92
CA GLU A 270 23.31 -24.96 13.98
C GLU A 270 22.90 -24.07 12.78
N PHE A 271 21.67 -23.54 12.73
CA PHE A 271 21.22 -22.65 11.63
C PHE A 271 20.35 -21.45 12.08
N VAL A 272 20.75 -20.22 11.71
CA VAL A 272 20.39 -18.94 12.39
C VAL A 272 19.94 -17.81 11.42
N GLY A 273 18.98 -18.07 10.53
CA GLY A 273 18.19 -17.04 9.81
C GLY A 273 18.84 -16.24 8.65
N ALA A 274 18.03 -15.39 7.99
CA ALA A 274 18.45 -14.47 6.92
C ALA A 274 18.83 -13.09 7.49
N LYS A 275 19.95 -12.53 7.03
CA LYS A 275 20.55 -11.32 7.60
C LYS A 275 20.23 -10.09 6.77
N LEU A 276 19.92 -8.98 7.46
CA LEU A 276 19.73 -7.65 6.86
C LEU A 276 20.90 -7.21 5.95
N ASP A 277 22.11 -7.70 6.23
CA ASP A 277 23.32 -7.39 5.47
C ASP A 277 23.23 -7.84 4.01
N TRP A 278 22.50 -8.94 3.72
CA TRP A 278 22.25 -9.41 2.36
C TRP A 278 21.43 -8.40 1.54
N TYR A 279 20.40 -7.78 2.13
CA TYR A 279 19.60 -6.75 1.45
C TYR A 279 20.39 -5.49 1.12
N PHE A 280 21.40 -5.16 1.93
CA PHE A 280 22.28 -4.02 1.67
C PHE A 280 23.22 -4.27 0.49
N GLU A 281 23.81 -5.45 0.42
CA GLU A 281 24.66 -5.86 -0.71
C GLU A 281 23.86 -5.87 -2.02
N ASP A 282 22.66 -6.46 -2.01
CA ASP A 282 21.75 -6.47 -3.16
C ASP A 282 21.35 -5.06 -3.59
N CYS A 283 20.98 -4.19 -2.64
CA CYS A 283 20.62 -2.81 -2.95
C CYS A 283 21.78 -2.04 -3.58
N ILE A 284 23.02 -2.23 -3.09
CA ILE A 284 24.23 -1.64 -3.68
C ILE A 284 24.50 -2.18 -5.08
N ALA A 285 24.38 -3.50 -5.28
CA ALA A 285 24.58 -4.11 -6.59
C ALA A 285 23.59 -3.55 -7.62
N LEU A 286 22.31 -3.48 -7.25
CA LEU A 286 21.26 -2.91 -8.09
C LEU A 286 21.45 -1.41 -8.33
N LYS A 287 21.93 -0.65 -7.35
CA LYS A 287 22.26 0.77 -7.55
C LYS A 287 23.39 0.94 -8.57
N LYS A 288 24.38 0.04 -8.60
CA LYS A 288 25.48 0.09 -9.59
C LYS A 288 24.98 -0.24 -11.00
N GLU A 289 24.10 -1.23 -11.12
CA GLU A 289 23.55 -1.66 -12.41
C GLU A 289 22.49 -0.68 -12.94
N PHE A 290 21.62 -0.18 -12.06
CA PHE A 290 20.50 0.70 -12.38
C PHE A 290 20.56 2.00 -11.56
N PRO A 291 21.60 2.83 -11.71
CA PRO A 291 21.81 4.03 -10.89
C PRO A 291 20.70 5.08 -11.05
N HIS A 292 20.00 5.04 -12.18
CA HIS A 292 18.87 5.91 -12.51
C HIS A 292 17.52 5.39 -11.98
N LEU A 293 17.43 4.13 -11.53
CA LEU A 293 16.21 3.52 -11.00
C LEU A 293 16.22 3.40 -9.47
N ILE A 294 17.36 3.08 -8.86
CA ILE A 294 17.45 2.93 -7.41
C ILE A 294 17.69 4.30 -6.77
N VAL A 295 16.66 4.86 -6.12
CA VAL A 295 16.69 6.23 -5.57
C VAL A 295 16.86 6.28 -4.04
N GLY A 296 16.75 5.15 -3.35
CA GLY A 296 16.94 5.08 -1.90
C GLY A 296 16.68 3.69 -1.32
N PHE A 297 16.88 3.59 0.00
CA PHE A 297 16.63 2.38 0.78
C PHE A 297 15.60 2.65 1.88
N ASN A 298 14.80 1.64 2.19
CA ASN A 298 13.72 1.73 3.16
C ASN A 298 13.58 0.43 3.98
N LEU A 299 13.05 0.54 5.19
CA LEU A 299 12.54 -0.58 5.98
C LEU A 299 11.02 -0.48 6.02
N VAL A 300 10.34 -1.61 5.83
CA VAL A 300 8.87 -1.69 5.74
C VAL A 300 8.35 -2.77 6.69
N GLY A 301 7.08 -2.69 7.05
CA GLY A 301 6.38 -3.67 7.88
C GLY A 301 5.64 -3.00 9.03
N ASN A 302 4.94 -3.79 9.85
CA ASN A 302 4.15 -3.25 10.95
C ASN A 302 5.06 -2.71 12.05
N GLU A 303 5.14 -1.38 12.15
CA GLU A 303 6.03 -0.67 13.06
C GLU A 303 5.73 -0.91 14.54
N ASN A 304 4.48 -1.28 14.89
CA ASN A 304 4.07 -1.55 16.26
C ASN A 304 4.42 -2.95 16.75
N VAL A 305 4.76 -3.86 15.83
CA VAL A 305 4.97 -5.29 16.13
C VAL A 305 6.42 -5.71 15.86
N LEU A 306 7.04 -5.14 14.82
CA LEU A 306 8.41 -5.43 14.45
C LEU A 306 9.39 -4.57 15.25
N TYR A 307 10.67 -4.91 15.15
CA TYR A 307 11.72 -4.16 15.85
C TYR A 307 11.80 -2.69 15.38
N PRO A 308 12.04 -1.74 16.29
CA PRO A 308 12.25 -0.34 15.96
C PRO A 308 13.55 -0.12 15.16
N LEU A 309 13.69 1.05 14.55
CA LEU A 309 14.89 1.46 13.83
C LEU A 309 16.13 1.43 14.73
N SER A 310 15.97 1.79 16.01
CA SER A 310 17.04 1.73 17.02
C SER A 310 17.72 0.36 17.05
N HIS A 311 16.96 -0.73 16.91
CA HIS A 311 17.47 -2.11 16.84
C HIS A 311 18.41 -2.34 15.64
N TYR A 312 18.16 -1.68 14.52
CA TYR A 312 18.93 -1.82 13.28
C TYR A 312 20.01 -0.74 13.11
N THR A 313 20.17 0.18 14.07
CA THR A 313 21.04 1.36 13.92
C THR A 313 22.47 1.00 13.53
N GLU A 314 23.09 0.04 14.19
CA GLU A 314 24.46 -0.38 13.87
C GLU A 314 24.56 -0.83 12.40
N LYS A 315 23.58 -1.61 11.95
CA LYS A 315 23.51 -2.14 10.59
C LYS A 315 23.26 -1.04 9.57
N LEU A 316 22.35 -0.10 9.86
CA LEU A 316 22.05 1.04 8.99
C LEU A 316 23.23 2.02 8.90
N LEU A 317 23.98 2.22 10.00
CA LEU A 317 25.22 2.99 9.98
C LEU A 317 26.31 2.27 9.18
N ASN A 318 26.44 0.94 9.35
CA ASN A 318 27.35 0.15 8.54
C ASN A 318 26.99 0.19 7.04
N PHE A 319 25.71 0.22 6.69
CA PHE A 319 25.28 0.36 5.30
C PHE A 319 25.81 1.65 4.64
N ARG A 320 25.93 2.76 5.39
CA ARG A 320 26.57 3.98 4.87
C ARG A 320 28.05 3.78 4.56
N HIS A 321 28.76 3.00 5.38
CA HIS A 321 30.15 2.66 5.10
C HIS A 321 30.24 1.77 3.85
N MET A 322 29.38 0.75 3.73
CA MET A 322 29.30 -0.10 2.54
C MET A 322 29.03 0.71 1.27
N GLN A 323 28.12 1.70 1.32
CA GLN A 323 27.85 2.60 0.20
C GLN A 323 29.09 3.40 -0.20
N LYS A 324 29.82 3.95 0.78
CA LYS A 324 31.07 4.70 0.54
C LYS A 324 32.14 3.83 -0.11
N ASP A 325 32.36 2.62 0.40
CA ASP A 325 33.33 1.67 -0.16
C ASP A 325 32.94 1.25 -1.58
N ALA A 326 31.64 1.09 -1.82
CA ALA A 326 31.08 0.77 -3.12
C ALA A 326 31.00 1.97 -4.07
N SER A 327 31.33 3.19 -3.62
CA SER A 327 31.20 4.46 -4.36
C SER A 327 29.80 4.70 -4.92
N VAL A 328 28.77 4.41 -4.12
CA VAL A 328 27.36 4.69 -4.44
C VAL A 328 26.74 5.60 -3.39
N ASP A 329 25.68 6.32 -3.75
CA ASP A 329 24.84 7.09 -2.83
C ASP A 329 23.41 6.54 -2.87
N ILE A 330 22.97 6.00 -1.74
CA ILE A 330 21.64 5.40 -1.55
C ILE A 330 21.03 6.04 -0.30
N PRO A 331 20.30 7.16 -0.46
CA PRO A 331 19.67 7.84 0.65
C PRO A 331 18.64 6.97 1.37
N PHE A 332 18.49 7.16 2.67
CA PHE A 332 17.38 6.59 3.43
C PHE A 332 16.08 7.36 3.15
N ILE A 333 14.97 6.61 3.04
CA ILE A 333 13.59 7.12 2.90
C ILE A 333 12.63 6.33 3.82
N LEU A 334 13.03 6.23 5.09
CA LEU A 334 12.48 5.32 6.08
C LEU A 334 11.00 5.60 6.41
N HIS A 335 10.22 4.55 6.66
CA HIS A 335 8.98 4.68 7.44
C HIS A 335 9.32 5.07 8.87
N ALA A 336 8.52 5.94 9.47
CA ALA A 336 8.47 6.12 10.90
C ALA A 336 7.11 6.64 11.33
N ARG A 337 6.76 6.34 12.58
CA ARG A 337 5.58 6.87 13.25
C ARG A 337 4.27 6.54 12.55
N GLU A 338 4.19 5.38 11.91
CA GLU A 338 2.93 4.74 11.53
C GLU A 338 2.28 4.07 12.76
N THR A 339 2.02 4.89 13.77
CA THR A 339 1.47 4.47 15.07
C THR A 339 0.59 5.57 15.66
N LEU A 340 -0.32 5.15 16.53
CA LEU A 340 -1.10 6.04 17.41
C LEU A 340 -0.48 6.16 18.81
N GLY A 341 0.59 5.41 19.09
CA GLY A 341 1.31 5.50 20.36
C GLY A 341 2.05 6.83 20.50
N ASP A 342 2.11 7.35 21.73
CA ASP A 342 2.91 8.52 22.10
C ASP A 342 4.02 8.05 23.05
N GLY A 343 5.28 8.22 22.65
CA GLY A 343 6.45 7.70 23.38
C GLY A 343 6.63 6.19 23.33
N SER A 344 5.94 5.49 22.41
CA SER A 344 6.17 4.06 22.13
C SER A 344 7.48 3.87 21.36
N GLU A 345 8.01 2.63 21.32
CA GLU A 345 9.20 2.34 20.50
C GLU A 345 9.00 2.68 19.01
N ALA A 346 7.79 2.46 18.50
CA ALA A 346 7.39 2.85 17.14
C ALA A 346 7.39 4.37 16.94
N ASP A 347 6.85 5.15 17.88
CA ASP A 347 6.85 6.62 17.81
C ASP A 347 8.28 7.18 17.86
N MET A 348 9.14 6.56 18.65
CA MET A 348 10.54 6.98 18.79
C MET A 348 11.38 6.78 17.52
N ASN A 349 10.93 5.97 16.55
CA ASN A 349 11.59 5.85 15.25
C ASN A 349 11.70 7.19 14.52
N LEU A 350 10.80 8.14 14.77
CA LEU A 350 10.89 9.48 14.18
C LEU A 350 12.25 10.14 14.48
N TYR A 351 12.73 10.05 15.72
CA TYR A 351 14.03 10.61 16.10
C TYR A 351 15.18 9.89 15.41
N ASP A 352 15.11 8.56 15.36
CA ASP A 352 16.13 7.75 14.69
C ASP A 352 16.20 8.07 13.19
N THR A 353 15.06 8.27 12.50
CA THR A 353 15.09 8.67 11.09
C THR A 353 15.77 10.01 10.85
N ILE A 354 15.56 10.98 11.74
CA ILE A 354 16.21 12.30 11.68
C ILE A 354 17.71 12.16 11.90
N LEU A 355 18.14 11.39 12.91
CA LEU A 355 19.56 11.13 13.21
C LEU A 355 20.25 10.33 12.08
N LEU A 356 19.52 9.39 11.49
CA LEU A 356 19.92 8.64 10.29
C LEU A 356 19.81 9.48 9.01
N GLY A 357 19.52 10.78 9.10
CA GLY A 357 19.56 11.71 7.97
C GLY A 357 18.68 11.27 6.81
N THR A 358 17.54 10.64 7.09
CA THR A 358 16.56 10.25 6.06
C THR A 358 16.18 11.47 5.23
N LYS A 359 16.02 11.30 3.91
CA LYS A 359 15.64 12.42 3.03
C LYS A 359 14.15 12.73 3.10
N ARG A 360 13.35 11.72 3.40
CA ARG A 360 11.90 11.80 3.62
C ARG A 360 11.50 10.78 4.67
N ILE A 361 10.43 11.08 5.38
CA ILE A 361 9.81 10.20 6.38
C ILE A 361 8.50 9.70 5.78
N GLY A 362 8.29 8.39 5.77
CA GLY A 362 6.99 7.83 5.43
C GLY A 362 6.05 7.93 6.62
N HIS A 363 4.83 8.44 6.39
CA HIS A 363 3.77 8.68 7.38
C HIS A 363 3.97 9.90 8.28
N GLY A 364 4.72 9.80 9.38
CA GLY A 364 4.67 10.79 10.47
C GLY A 364 5.95 11.55 10.70
#